data_AF-A0A4Q5QTI9-F1
#
_entry.id   AF-A0A4Q5QTI9-F1
#
_cell.length_a   1.000
_cell.length_b   1.000
_cell.length_c   1.000
_cell.angle_alpha   90.00
_cell.angle_beta   90.00
_cell.angle_gamma   90.00
#
_symmetry.space_group_name_H-M   'P 1'
#
loop_
_entity.id
_entity.type
_entity.pdbx_description
1 polymer ?
#
loop_
_entity_poly.entity_id
_entity_poly.type
_entity_poly.pdbx_seq_one_letter_code
_entity_poly.pdbx_strand_id
1 'polypeptide(L)'
;MIDKQSQELAALRKIGCFSEFEHVKLQGILDDFYDHQGKAERIKKTPFPRQFGSYGFIMICLFIIMLPFGFFSEFNKIGSYGIWLAIPFIIVISWVYIIMELVGDYSENPFEGLENDVPMLSICRNIEIDLLQQLGETNLPHPIQSVNNVLM
;
A
#
# COMPACT_ATOMS: atom_id res chain seq x y z
N MET A 1 19.12 -8.27 -11.59
CA MET A 1 19.87 -8.48 -10.33
C MET A 1 19.84 -9.94 -9.94
N ILE A 2 18.66 -10.57 -9.83
CA ILE A 2 18.52 -12.02 -9.56
C ILE A 2 19.21 -12.89 -10.63
N ASP A 3 19.09 -12.53 -11.92
CA ASP A 3 19.84 -13.18 -13.01
C ASP A 3 21.36 -13.22 -12.77
N LYS A 4 21.95 -12.11 -12.29
CA LYS A 4 23.38 -12.07 -11.95
C LYS A 4 23.73 -13.00 -10.79
N GLN A 5 22.88 -13.03 -9.74
CA GLN A 5 23.06 -13.95 -8.61
C GLN A 5 22.99 -15.42 -9.06
N SER A 6 22.07 -15.76 -9.96
CA SER A 6 21.99 -17.12 -10.51
C SER A 6 23.24 -17.49 -11.32
N GLN A 7 23.75 -16.57 -12.14
CA GLN A 7 25.02 -16.76 -12.86
C GLN A 7 26.22 -16.93 -11.91
N GLU A 8 26.28 -16.15 -10.81
CA GLU A 8 27.31 -16.28 -9.77
C GLU A 8 27.23 -17.64 -9.05
N LEU A 9 26.03 -18.10 -8.68
CA LEU A 9 25.84 -19.44 -8.11
C LEU A 9 26.30 -20.53 -9.10
N ALA A 10 25.97 -20.40 -10.38
CA ALA A 10 26.42 -21.35 -11.40
C ALA A 10 27.96 -21.35 -11.55
N ALA A 11 28.60 -20.19 -11.45
CA ALA A 11 30.06 -20.07 -11.49
C ALA A 11 30.72 -20.70 -10.24
N LEU A 12 30.21 -20.42 -9.04
CA LEU A 12 30.72 -21.01 -7.79
C LEU A 12 30.55 -22.53 -7.75
N ARG A 13 29.46 -23.05 -8.33
CA ARG A 13 29.25 -24.49 -8.50
C ARG A 13 30.32 -25.13 -9.37
N LYS A 14 30.72 -24.48 -10.47
CA LYS A 14 31.80 -24.98 -11.37
C LYS A 14 33.15 -25.08 -10.68
N ILE A 15 33.40 -24.25 -9.66
CA ILE A 15 34.63 -24.25 -8.87
C ILE A 15 34.55 -25.24 -7.68
N GLY A 16 33.39 -25.89 -7.49
CA GLY A 16 33.19 -26.92 -6.47
C GLY A 16 32.92 -26.36 -5.06
N CYS A 17 32.49 -25.11 -4.94
CA CYS A 17 32.23 -24.47 -3.63
C CYS A 17 31.07 -25.11 -2.84
N PHE A 18 30.16 -25.81 -3.50
CA PHE A 18 29.02 -26.51 -2.88
C PHE A 18 28.52 -27.63 -3.80
N SER A 19 27.77 -28.59 -3.24
CA SER A 19 27.19 -29.78 -3.87
C SER A 19 26.03 -29.46 -4.83
N GLU A 20 25.56 -30.47 -5.58
CA GLU A 20 24.44 -30.31 -6.51
C GLU A 20 23.15 -30.01 -5.77
N PHE A 21 22.95 -30.72 -4.66
CA PHE A 21 21.79 -30.56 -3.81
C PHE A 21 21.72 -29.15 -3.19
N GLU A 22 22.87 -28.62 -2.74
CA GLU A 22 22.96 -27.25 -2.23
C GLU A 22 22.71 -26.22 -3.34
N HIS A 23 23.21 -26.46 -4.56
CA HIS A 23 22.93 -25.59 -5.70
C HIS A 23 21.44 -25.51 -6.03
N VAL A 24 20.75 -26.66 -6.08
CA VAL A 24 19.30 -26.71 -6.31
C VAL A 24 18.55 -25.95 -5.23
N LYS A 25 18.95 -26.09 -3.96
CA LYS A 25 18.33 -25.33 -2.86
C LYS A 25 18.53 -23.82 -3.00
N LEU A 26 19.74 -23.38 -3.30
CA LEU A 26 20.04 -21.95 -3.47
C LEU A 26 19.31 -21.36 -4.68
N GLN A 27 19.23 -22.11 -5.78
CA GLN A 27 18.45 -21.70 -6.95
C GLN A 27 16.96 -21.60 -6.62
N GLY A 28 16.42 -22.51 -5.81
CA GLY A 28 15.03 -22.44 -5.33
C GLY A 28 14.73 -21.14 -4.57
N ILE A 29 15.67 -20.63 -3.76
CA ILE A 29 15.53 -19.33 -3.08
C ILE A 29 15.44 -18.18 -4.10
N LEU A 30 16.19 -18.25 -5.21
CA LEU A 30 16.11 -17.23 -6.27
C LEU A 30 14.78 -17.30 -7.02
N ASP A 31 14.24 -18.50 -7.22
CA ASP A 31 12.91 -18.69 -7.83
C ASP A 31 11.81 -18.11 -6.93
N ASP A 32 11.91 -18.30 -5.61
CA ASP A 32 11.01 -17.67 -4.64
C ASP A 32 11.09 -16.13 -4.71
N PHE A 33 12.29 -15.55 -4.84
CA PHE A 33 12.43 -14.10 -5.05
C PHE A 33 11.76 -13.62 -6.34
N TYR A 34 11.85 -14.37 -7.44
CA TYR A 34 11.14 -14.04 -8.68
C TYR A 34 9.61 -14.08 -8.50
N ASP A 35 9.09 -15.07 -7.79
CA ASP A 35 7.65 -15.15 -7.52
C ASP A 35 7.17 -13.98 -6.64
N HIS A 36 7.90 -13.65 -5.58
CA HIS A 36 7.60 -12.50 -4.74
C HIS A 36 7.66 -11.17 -5.50
N GLN A 37 8.69 -10.98 -6.34
CA GLN A 37 8.77 -9.80 -7.21
C GLN A 37 7.57 -9.74 -8.17
N GLY A 38 7.25 -10.86 -8.83
CA GLY A 38 6.11 -10.94 -9.74
C GLY A 38 4.77 -10.64 -9.05
N LYS A 39 4.58 -11.07 -7.80
CA LYS A 39 3.42 -10.74 -6.97
C LYS A 39 3.33 -9.22 -6.71
N ALA A 40 4.43 -8.60 -6.28
CA ALA A 40 4.47 -7.17 -6.02
C ALA A 40 4.24 -6.34 -7.31
N GLU A 41 4.83 -6.76 -8.43
CA GLU A 41 4.61 -6.13 -9.73
C GLU A 41 3.15 -6.25 -10.19
N ARG A 42 2.50 -7.39 -9.97
CA ARG A 42 1.07 -7.54 -10.29
C ARG A 42 0.21 -6.59 -9.47
N ILE A 43 0.47 -6.47 -8.17
CA ILE A 43 -0.24 -5.52 -7.30
C ILE A 43 -0.05 -4.09 -7.81
N LYS A 44 1.18 -3.69 -8.15
CA LYS A 44 1.48 -2.33 -8.63
C LYS A 44 0.96 -2.04 -10.05
N LYS A 45 1.09 -3.00 -10.98
CA LYS A 45 0.80 -2.80 -12.41
C LYS A 45 -0.63 -3.17 -12.80
N THR A 46 -1.41 -3.75 -11.89
CA THR A 46 -2.82 -4.06 -12.11
C THR A 46 -3.69 -3.17 -11.23
N PRO A 47 -3.64 -1.83 -11.41
CA PRO A 47 -4.56 -0.97 -10.69
C PRO A 47 -5.99 -1.30 -11.12
N PHE A 48 -6.94 -1.06 -10.21
CA PHE A 48 -8.34 -1.21 -10.53
C PHE A 48 -8.66 -0.37 -11.79
N PRO A 49 -9.48 -0.87 -12.73
CA PRO A 49 -9.71 -0.12 -13.97
C PRO A 49 -10.22 1.27 -13.62
N ARG A 50 -9.52 2.30 -14.10
CA ARG A 50 -9.73 3.72 -13.75
C ARG A 50 -11.19 4.20 -13.87
N GLN A 51 -11.97 3.51 -14.70
CA GLN A 51 -13.41 3.74 -14.82
C GLN A 51 -14.15 3.48 -13.50
N PHE A 52 -13.83 2.41 -12.76
CA PHE A 52 -14.51 2.10 -11.49
C PHE A 52 -14.24 3.15 -10.40
N GLY A 53 -12.98 3.59 -10.23
CA GLY A 53 -12.66 4.67 -9.29
C GLY A 53 -13.26 6.03 -9.69
N SER A 54 -13.25 6.37 -10.99
CA SER A 54 -13.81 7.65 -11.44
C SER A 54 -15.34 7.71 -11.33
N TYR A 55 -16.05 6.58 -11.56
CA TYR A 55 -17.50 6.54 -11.43
C TYR A 55 -17.98 6.54 -9.97
N GLY A 56 -17.22 5.92 -9.05
CA GLY A 56 -17.52 5.93 -7.62
C GLY A 56 -17.61 7.36 -7.07
N PHE A 57 -16.55 8.15 -7.28
CA PHE A 57 -16.49 9.55 -6.89
C PHE A 57 -17.66 10.38 -7.43
N ILE A 58 -18.00 10.23 -8.72
CA ILE A 58 -19.12 10.94 -9.34
C ILE A 58 -20.44 10.56 -8.67
N MET A 59 -20.67 9.28 -8.37
CA MET A 59 -21.88 8.81 -7.69
C MET A 59 -21.99 9.36 -6.27
N ILE A 60 -20.89 9.42 -5.51
CA ILE A 60 -20.86 10.03 -4.17
C ILE A 60 -21.16 11.53 -4.26
N CYS A 61 -20.61 12.24 -5.24
CA CYS A 61 -20.93 13.65 -5.45
C CYS A 61 -22.41 13.86 -5.76
N LEU A 62 -23.00 13.04 -6.65
CA LEU A 62 -24.44 13.10 -6.94
C LEU A 62 -25.28 12.80 -5.69
N PHE A 63 -24.91 11.79 -4.90
CA PHE A 63 -25.57 11.47 -3.65
C PHE A 63 -25.53 12.64 -2.66
N ILE A 64 -24.37 13.27 -2.49
CA ILE A 64 -24.21 14.42 -1.60
C ILE A 64 -25.04 15.63 -2.06
N ILE A 65 -25.13 15.87 -3.37
CA ILE A 65 -25.98 16.93 -3.92
C ILE A 65 -27.47 16.62 -3.70
N MET A 66 -27.87 15.34 -3.70
CA MET A 66 -29.25 14.93 -3.45
C MET A 66 -29.63 14.90 -1.96
N LEU A 67 -28.67 14.75 -1.04
CA LEU A 67 -28.91 14.69 0.42
C LEU A 67 -29.82 15.82 0.95
N PRO A 68 -29.57 17.11 0.65
CA PRO A 68 -30.40 18.21 1.12
C PRO A 68 -31.88 18.05 0.73
N PHE A 69 -32.17 17.55 -0.47
CA PHE A 69 -33.53 17.38 -0.96
C PHE A 69 -34.28 16.28 -0.20
N GLY A 70 -33.59 15.19 0.18
CA GLY A 70 -34.18 14.11 0.99
C GLY A 70 -34.45 14.55 2.43
N PHE A 71 -33.52 15.29 3.03
CA PHE A 71 -33.60 15.70 4.43
C PHE A 71 -34.49 16.92 4.67
N PHE A 72 -34.69 17.78 3.67
CA PHE A 72 -35.51 19.00 3.81
C PHE A 72 -36.94 18.73 4.31
N SER A 73 -37.58 17.67 3.83
CA SER A 73 -38.95 17.31 4.24
C SER A 73 -39.01 16.78 5.67
N GLU A 74 -38.05 15.92 6.06
CA GLU A 74 -38.05 15.29 7.37
C GLU A 74 -37.68 16.26 8.49
N PHE A 75 -36.67 17.11 8.29
CA PHE A 75 -36.29 18.11 9.30
C PHE A 75 -37.31 19.23 9.46
N ASN A 76 -38.11 19.55 8.42
CA ASN A 76 -39.25 20.47 8.55
C ASN A 76 -40.33 19.96 9.51
N LYS A 77 -40.52 18.63 9.63
CA LYS A 77 -41.50 18.03 10.54
C LYS A 77 -41.11 18.14 12.02
N ILE A 78 -39.82 18.32 12.31
CA ILE A 78 -39.26 18.33 13.68
C ILE A 78 -39.47 19.71 14.36
N GLY A 79 -39.81 20.75 13.59
CA GLY A 79 -40.13 22.09 14.09
C GLY A 79 -39.36 23.19 13.36
N SER A 80 -39.60 24.46 13.72
CA SER A 80 -39.01 25.63 13.07
C SER A 80 -37.48 25.69 13.14
N TYR A 81 -36.87 25.06 14.14
CA TYR A 81 -35.41 24.94 14.28
C TYR A 81 -34.83 23.68 13.61
N GLY A 82 -35.68 22.75 13.12
CA GLY A 82 -35.24 21.50 12.51
C GLY A 82 -34.40 21.70 11.25
N ILE A 83 -34.71 22.73 10.45
CA ILE A 83 -33.92 23.09 9.26
C ILE A 83 -32.47 23.48 9.63
N TRP A 84 -32.28 24.16 10.76
CA TRP A 84 -30.94 24.53 11.23
C TRP A 84 -30.13 23.32 11.69
N LEU A 85 -30.79 22.26 12.17
CA LEU A 85 -30.15 20.98 12.50
C LEU A 85 -29.82 20.12 11.27
N ALA A 86 -30.50 20.34 10.15
CA ALA A 86 -30.23 19.61 8.90
C ALA A 86 -28.83 19.91 8.36
N ILE A 87 -28.37 21.17 8.46
CA ILE A 87 -27.07 21.62 7.95
C ILE A 87 -25.90 20.81 8.55
N PRO A 88 -25.70 20.77 9.89
CA PRO A 88 -24.59 19.99 10.47
C PRO A 88 -24.73 18.48 10.22
N PHE A 89 -25.96 17.95 10.17
CA PHE A 89 -26.18 16.53 9.86
C PHE A 89 -25.74 16.16 8.44
N ILE A 90 -26.14 16.96 7.45
CA ILE A 90 -25.74 16.76 6.06
C ILE A 90 -24.22 16.86 5.93
N ILE A 91 -23.58 17.84 6.57
CA ILE A 91 -22.11 17.99 6.56
C ILE A 91 -21.42 16.73 7.10
N VAL A 92 -21.87 16.20 8.24
CA VAL A 92 -21.28 15.00 8.84
C VAL A 92 -21.45 13.79 7.92
N ILE A 93 -22.65 13.58 7.37
CA ILE A 93 -22.92 12.46 6.45
C ILE A 93 -22.05 12.59 5.19
N SER A 94 -22.02 13.77 4.57
CA SER A 94 -21.18 14.02 3.39
C SER A 94 -19.71 13.78 3.68
N TRP A 95 -19.22 14.22 4.84
CA TRP A 95 -17.84 14.00 5.27
C TRP A 95 -17.52 12.52 5.40
N VAL A 96 -18.41 11.72 6.00
CA VAL A 96 -18.23 10.25 6.12
C VAL A 96 -18.09 9.60 4.74
N TYR A 97 -18.95 9.95 3.78
CA TYR A 97 -18.88 9.37 2.43
C TYR A 97 -17.62 9.79 1.67
N ILE A 98 -17.19 11.05 1.81
CA ILE A 98 -15.94 11.52 1.18
C ILE A 98 -14.72 10.81 1.77
N ILE A 99 -14.66 10.67 3.10
CA ILE A 99 -13.55 9.94 3.75
C ILE A 99 -13.55 8.48 3.33
N MET A 100 -14.72 7.85 3.23
CA MET A 100 -14.83 6.45 2.78
C MET A 100 -14.25 6.25 1.37
N GLU A 101 -14.56 7.16 0.44
CA GLU A 101 -14.00 7.12 -0.93
C GLU A 101 -12.48 7.31 -0.92
N LEU A 102 -12.00 8.31 -0.17
CA LEU A 102 -10.58 8.65 -0.12
C LEU A 102 -9.74 7.51 0.50
N VAL A 103 -10.25 6.88 1.56
CA VAL A 103 -9.61 5.71 2.18
C VAL A 103 -9.59 4.53 1.20
N GLY A 104 -10.65 4.34 0.41
CA GLY A 104 -10.69 3.35 -0.66
C GLY A 104 -9.57 3.58 -1.68
N ASP A 105 -9.48 4.80 -2.22
CA ASP A 105 -8.49 5.18 -3.24
C ASP A 105 -7.04 5.00 -2.76
N TYR A 106 -6.74 5.42 -1.52
CA TYR A 106 -5.42 5.19 -0.93
C TYR A 106 -5.13 3.71 -0.66
N SER A 107 -6.14 2.91 -0.30
CA SER A 107 -5.95 1.47 -0.05
C SER A 107 -5.72 0.67 -1.34
N GLU A 108 -6.12 1.19 -2.50
CA GLU A 108 -5.92 0.53 -3.80
C GLU A 108 -4.46 0.57 -4.27
N ASN A 109 -3.67 1.56 -3.82
CA ASN A 109 -2.32 1.82 -4.34
C ASN A 109 -1.26 1.84 -3.21
N PRO A 110 -0.91 0.67 -2.63
CA PRO A 110 -0.11 0.59 -1.39
C PRO A 110 1.40 0.89 -1.54
N PHE A 111 1.87 1.22 -2.75
CA PHE A 111 3.31 1.32 -3.09
C PHE A 111 3.65 2.62 -3.85
N GLU A 112 2.94 3.71 -3.55
CA GLU A 112 3.15 5.04 -4.14
C GLU A 112 4.03 5.95 -3.28
N GLY A 113 4.31 5.53 -2.03
CA GLY A 113 5.15 6.28 -1.09
C GLY A 113 4.38 7.36 -0.35
N LEU A 114 3.07 7.20 -0.19
CA LEU A 114 2.22 8.04 0.65
C LEU A 114 2.40 7.70 2.13
N GLU A 115 1.92 8.57 3.02
CA GLU A 115 2.05 8.39 4.47
C GLU A 115 1.34 7.14 5.02
N ASN A 116 0.33 6.65 4.31
CA ASN A 116 -0.44 5.47 4.69
C ASN A 116 -0.03 4.21 3.90
N ASP A 117 0.99 4.32 3.06
CA ASP A 117 1.46 3.21 2.22
C ASP A 117 2.35 2.24 3.01
N VAL A 118 2.71 1.13 2.36
CA VAL A 118 3.69 0.20 2.92
C VAL A 118 5.05 0.88 3.00
N PRO A 119 5.71 0.88 4.19
CA PRO A 119 6.99 1.56 4.41
C PRO A 119 8.15 0.78 3.78
N MET A 120 8.23 0.78 2.45
CA MET A 120 9.19 0.00 1.68
C MET A 120 10.64 0.37 2.02
N LEU A 121 10.92 1.65 2.31
CA LEU A 121 12.28 2.08 2.63
C LEU A 121 12.72 1.51 3.98
N SER A 122 11.85 1.57 5.00
CA SER A 122 12.13 0.97 6.29
C SER A 122 12.28 -0.55 6.21
N ILE A 123 11.45 -1.24 5.42
CA ILE A 123 11.57 -2.69 5.23
C ILE A 123 12.92 -3.02 4.58
N CYS A 124 13.30 -2.30 3.52
CA CYS A 124 14.60 -2.48 2.87
C CYS A 124 15.78 -2.19 3.81
N ARG A 125 15.69 -1.13 4.63
CA ARG A 125 16.73 -0.81 5.62
C ARG A 125 16.86 -1.90 6.68
N ASN A 126 15.75 -2.49 7.13
CA ASN A 126 15.81 -3.59 8.09
C ASN A 126 16.46 -4.84 7.48
N ILE A 127 16.11 -5.20 6.24
CA ILE A 127 16.76 -6.31 5.52
C ILE A 127 18.26 -6.04 5.36
N GLU A 128 18.65 -4.80 5.02
CA GLU A 128 20.06 -4.40 4.92
C GLU A 128 20.80 -4.58 6.25
N ILE A 129 20.23 -4.12 7.36
CA ILE A 129 20.80 -4.30 8.70
C ILE A 129 20.95 -5.78 9.04
N ASP A 130 19.91 -6.58 8.83
CA ASP A 130 19.91 -8.01 9.16
C ASP A 130 20.98 -8.78 8.36
N LEU A 131 21.17 -8.46 7.08
CA LEU A 131 22.21 -9.06 6.24
C LEU A 131 23.62 -8.65 6.69
N LEU A 132 23.84 -7.38 6.99
CA LEU A 132 25.13 -6.89 7.49
C LEU A 132 25.49 -7.53 8.84
N GLN A 133 24.50 -7.68 9.73
CA GLN A 133 24.68 -8.38 11.01
C GLN A 133 25.09 -9.84 10.81
N GLN A 134 24.44 -10.56 9.88
CA GLN A 134 24.80 -11.94 9.57
C GLN A 134 26.21 -12.08 8.98
N LEU A 135 26.69 -11.05 8.29
CA LEU A 135 28.07 -10.96 7.78
C LEU A 135 29.09 -10.57 8.88
N GLY A 136 28.65 -10.23 10.08
CA GLY A 136 29.50 -9.80 11.19
C GLY A 136 30.00 -8.35 11.06
N GLU A 137 29.37 -7.55 10.21
CA GLU A 137 29.70 -6.14 10.04
C GLU A 137 29.31 -5.33 11.28
N THR A 138 30.18 -4.41 11.68
CA THR A 138 29.98 -3.57 12.89
C THR A 138 29.42 -2.18 12.57
N ASN A 139 29.63 -1.72 11.34
CA ASN A 139 29.11 -0.44 10.86
C ASN A 139 27.74 -0.65 10.22
N LEU A 140 26.70 -0.68 11.07
CA LEU A 140 25.33 -0.88 10.63
C LEU A 140 24.67 0.46 10.29
N PRO A 141 23.93 0.56 9.17
CA PRO A 141 23.13 1.73 8.90
C PRO A 141 22.03 1.85 9.96
N HIS A 142 21.68 3.09 10.31
CA HIS A 142 20.63 3.31 11.30
C HIS A 142 19.25 2.90 10.74
N PRO A 143 18.36 2.32 11.57
CA PRO A 143 16.96 2.12 11.20
C PRO A 143 16.32 3.43 10.75
N ILE A 144 15.41 3.36 9.78
CA ILE A 144 14.61 4.52 9.39
C ILE A 144 13.70 4.87 10.57
N GLN A 145 13.84 6.10 11.07
CA GLN A 145 12.96 6.59 12.12
C GLN A 145 11.69 7.16 11.50
N SER A 146 10.59 7.08 12.24
CA SER A 146 9.35 7.72 11.82
C SER A 146 9.53 9.24 11.81
N VAL A 147 9.08 9.87 10.73
CA VAL A 147 8.96 11.33 10.63
C VAL A 147 7.48 11.65 10.80
N ASN A 148 7.12 12.47 11.80
CA ASN A 148 5.72 12.82 12.09
C ASN A 148 4.79 11.60 12.32
N ASN A 149 5.28 10.56 13.02
CA ASN A 149 4.60 9.28 13.25
C ASN A 149 4.34 8.43 11.98
N VAL A 150 4.92 8.82 10.85
CA VAL A 150 4.86 8.07 9.58
C VAL A 150 6.19 7.40 9.33
N LEU A 151 6.16 6.10 9.05
CA LEU A 151 7.33 5.34 8.63
C LEU A 151 7.36 5.31 7.10
N MET A 152 8.49 5.65 6.50
CA MET A 152 8.71 5.58 5.05
C MET A 152 9.43 4.29 4.67
#